data_AF-A0A661H485-F1
#
_entry.id   AF-A0A661H485-F1
#
_cell.length_a   1.000
_cell.length_b   1.000
_cell.length_c   1.000
_cell.angle_alpha   90.00
_cell.angle_beta   90.00
_cell.angle_gamma   90.00
#
_symmetry.space_group_name_H-M   'P 1'
#
loop_
_entity.id
_entity.type
_entity.pdbx_description
1 polymer ?
#
loop_
_entity_poly.entity_id
_entity_poly.type
_entity_poly.pdbx_seq_one_letter_code
_entity_poly.pdbx_strand_id
1 'polypeptide(L)' 'MHTRIKICGITRPEDAQTAVANGADAIGLV' A
#
# COMPACT_ATOMS: atom_id res chain seq x y z
N MET A 1 0.73 -19.89 -4.19
CA MET A 1 -0.24 -18.79 -4.43
C MET A 1 0.26 -17.57 -3.68
N HIS A 2 0.29 -16.40 -4.33
CA HIS A 2 0.58 -15.12 -3.68
C HIS A 2 -0.73 -14.35 -3.54
N THR A 3 -1.14 -14.05 -2.31
CA THR A 3 -2.34 -13.26 -2.06
C THR A 3 -1.97 -11.79 -2.21
N ARG A 4 -2.62 -11.11 -3.16
CA ARG A 4 -2.38 -9.68 -3.39
C ARG A 4 -3.13 -8.81 -2.39
N ILE A 5 -2.45 -7.81 -1.83
CA ILE A 5 -2.95 -6.86 -0.86
C ILE A 5 -2.96 -5.45 -1.46
N LYS A 6 -4.10 -4.77 -1.37
CA LYS A 6 -4.28 -3.35 -1.74
C LYS A 6 -4.57 -2.55 -0.48
N ILE A 7 -3.87 -1.44 -0.29
CA ILE A 7 -4.14 -0.47 0.78
C ILE A 7 -4.67 0.83 0.18
N CYS A 8 -5.75 1.39 0.73
CA CYS A 8 -6.32 2.67 0.33
C CYS A 8 -6.50 3.61 1.53
N GLY A 9 -6.75 4.88 1.26
CA GLY A 9 -6.91 5.90 2.31
C GLY A 9 -5.57 6.44 2.82
N ILE A 10 -4.47 6.20 2.10
CA ILE A 10 -3.18 6.81 2.39
C ILE A 10 -3.21 8.27 1.92
N THR A 11 -2.90 9.19 2.83
CA THR A 11 -2.87 10.63 2.56
C THR A 11 -1.48 11.24 2.70
N ARG A 12 -0.49 10.45 3.14
CA ARG A 12 0.89 10.85 3.33
C ARG A 12 1.84 9.93 2.56
N PRO A 13 2.86 10.46 1.86
CA PRO A 13 3.81 9.63 1.10
C PRO A 13 4.57 8.61 1.94
N GLU A 14 4.90 8.94 3.19
CA GLU A 14 5.69 8.08 4.09
C GLU A 14 4.92 6.81 4.48
N ASP A 15 3.60 6.93 4.63
CA ASP A 15 2.72 5.79 4.92
C ASP A 15 2.65 4.85 3.70
N ALA A 16 2.66 5.39 2.47
CA ALA A 16 2.70 4.59 1.25
C ALA A 16 4.03 3.82 1.12
N GLN A 17 5.15 4.48 1.42
CA GLN A 17 6.46 3.83 1.44
C GLN A 17 6.50 2.70 2.48
N THR A 18 5.98 2.96 3.68
CA THR A 18 5.88 1.96 4.75
C THR A 18 5.01 0.77 4.31
N ALA A 19 3.86 1.03 3.69
CA ALA A 19 2.98 -0.02 3.17
C ALA A 19 3.69 -0.92 2.15
N VAL A 20 4.41 -0.33 1.18
CA VAL A 20 5.16 -1.08 0.16
C VAL A 20 6.30 -1.89 0.79
N ALA A 21 7.05 -1.30 1.73
CA ALA A 21 8.11 -1.99 2.46
C ALA A 21 7.60 -3.20 3.26
N ASN A 22 6.32 -3.19 3.67
CA ASN A 22 5.66 -4.28 4.37
C ASN A 22 4.85 -5.22 3.46
N GLY A 23 4.97 -5.09 2.14
CA GLY A 23 4.41 -6.05 1.18
C GLY A 23 3.05 -5.69 0.60
N ALA A 24 2.64 -4.41 0.63
CA ALA A 24 1.50 -3.97 -0.16
C ALA A 24 1.81 -4.07 -1.67
N ASP A 25 0.97 -4.77 -2.43
CA ASP A 25 1.12 -4.91 -3.88
C ASP A 25 0.54 -3.70 -4.65
N ALA A 26 -0.36 -2.94 -4.01
CA ALA A 26 -0.98 -1.77 -4.63
C ALA A 26 -1.41 -0.74 -3.58
N ILE A 27 -1.26 0.55 -3.94
CA ILE A 27 -1.80 1.68 -3.18
C ILE A 27 -2.92 2.33 -3.99
N GLY A 28 -4.09 2.48 -3.37
CA GLY A 28 -5.24 3.18 -3.94
C GLY A 28 -5.29 4.62 -3.46
N LEU A 29 -5.23 5.56 -4.42
CA LEU A 29 -5.40 6.99 -4.21
C LEU A 29 -6.81 7.40 -4.69
N VAL A 30 -7.41 8.38 -4.02
CA VAL A 30 -8.67 9.02 -4.45
C VAL A 30 -8.35 10.22 -5.32
#